data_AF-A0A1A7YP68-F1
#
_entry.id   AF-A0A1A7YP68-F1
#
_cell.length_a   1.000
_cell.length_b   1.000
_cell.length_c   1.000
_cell.angle_alpha   90.00
_cell.angle_beta   90.00
_cell.angle_gamma   90.00
#
_symmetry.space_group_name_H-M   'P 1'
#
loop_
_entity.id
_entity.type
_entity.pdbx_description
1 polymer ?
#
loop_
_entity_poly.entity_id
_entity_poly.type
_entity_poly.pdbx_seq_one_letter_code
_entity_poly.pdbx_strand_id
1 'polypeptide(L)'
;MFQTVDLYEGKDLAAVQRTLLALGSLAVSKNDGNYKGDPNWFPKKSQENRRDFSEDQLNEGKSVIGLQMGTNRGASQAGMTGYGRPRQIINNP
;
A
#
# COMPACT_ATOMS: atom_id res chain seq x y z
N MET A 1 3.18 -1.38 -20.34
CA MET A 1 3.39 -1.79 -21.74
C MET A 1 2.85 -0.66 -22.59
N PHE A 2 3.57 -0.28 -23.65
CA PHE A 2 3.17 0.78 -24.56
C PHE A 2 3.04 0.20 -25.98
N GLN A 3 2.26 0.85 -26.85
CA GLN A 3 2.09 0.48 -28.26
C GLN A 3 3.17 1.12 -29.14
N THR A 4 3.49 0.52 -30.29
CA THR A 4 4.51 1.07 -31.20
C THR A 4 4.25 2.54 -31.57
N VAL A 5 2.98 2.91 -31.76
CA VAL A 5 2.59 4.28 -32.08
C VAL A 5 2.89 5.29 -30.96
N ASP A 6 2.91 4.84 -29.69
CA ASP A 6 3.17 5.70 -28.53
C ASP A 6 4.60 6.25 -28.56
N LEU A 7 5.54 5.43 -29.06
CA LEU A 7 6.95 5.81 -29.22
C LEU A 7 7.24 6.34 -30.62
N TYR A 8 6.82 5.63 -31.67
CA TYR A 8 7.19 5.92 -33.05
C TYR A 8 6.52 7.20 -33.57
N GLU A 9 5.24 7.39 -33.27
CA GLU A 9 4.48 8.58 -33.67
C GLU A 9 4.38 9.61 -32.53
N GLY A 10 4.96 9.31 -31.35
CA GLY A 10 4.95 10.19 -30.19
C GLY A 10 3.57 10.43 -29.56
N LYS A 11 2.60 9.53 -29.78
CA LYS A 11 1.20 9.70 -29.33
C LYS A 11 1.03 9.69 -27.81
N ASP A 12 1.82 8.87 -27.09
CA ASP A 12 1.81 8.82 -25.62
C ASP A 12 3.18 8.42 -25.06
N LEU A 13 4.12 9.37 -25.07
CA LEU A 13 5.44 9.18 -24.46
C LEU A 13 5.37 8.92 -22.94
N ALA A 14 4.29 9.33 -22.28
CA ALA A 14 4.12 9.07 -20.85
C ALA A 14 3.90 7.56 -20.60
N ALA A 15 3.20 6.84 -21.49
CA ALA A 15 3.09 5.38 -21.42
C ALA A 15 4.43 4.67 -21.60
N VAL A 16 5.28 5.19 -22.49
CA VAL A 16 6.65 4.70 -22.69
C VAL A 16 7.45 4.88 -21.41
N GLN A 17 7.46 6.09 -20.83
CA GLN A 17 8.19 6.39 -19.61
C GLN A 17 7.73 5.50 -18.43
N ARG A 18 6.40 5.37 -18.21
CA ARG A 18 5.85 4.49 -17.16
C ARG A 18 6.29 3.04 -17.35
N THR A 19 6.33 2.57 -18.60
CA THR A 19 6.73 1.19 -18.91
C THR A 19 8.22 0.97 -18.65
N LEU A 20 9.08 1.90 -19.04
CA LEU A 20 10.53 1.83 -18.76
C LEU A 20 10.81 1.87 -17.26
N LEU A 21 10.15 2.76 -16.52
CA LEU A 21 10.26 2.83 -15.06
C LEU A 21 9.87 1.48 -14.42
N ALA A 22 8.73 0.93 -14.83
CA ALA A 22 8.24 -0.35 -14.30
C ALA A 22 9.19 -1.53 -14.62
N LEU A 23 9.80 -1.52 -15.81
CA LEU A 23 10.79 -2.51 -16.23
C LEU A 23 12.09 -2.39 -15.41
N GLY A 24 12.61 -1.18 -15.24
CA GLY A 24 13.81 -0.93 -14.44
C GLY A 24 13.61 -1.33 -12.97
N SER A 25 12.44 -1.01 -12.40
CA SER A 25 12.07 -1.46 -11.06
C SER A 25 12.06 -2.98 -10.92
N LEU A 26 11.58 -3.70 -11.93
CA LEU A 26 11.62 -5.17 -11.95
C LEU A 26 13.06 -5.69 -12.07
N ALA A 27 13.88 -5.09 -12.93
CA ALA A 27 15.28 -5.50 -13.11
C ALA A 27 16.09 -5.34 -11.83
N VAL A 28 15.96 -4.19 -11.14
CA VAL A 28 16.64 -3.95 -9.86
C VAL A 28 16.09 -4.84 -8.74
N SER A 29 14.81 -5.19 -8.77
CA SER A 29 14.20 -6.08 -7.77
C SER A 29 14.59 -7.55 -7.93
N LYS A 30 14.86 -8.04 -9.15
CA LYS A 30 15.19 -9.45 -9.38
C LYS A 30 16.53 -9.86 -8.78
N ASN A 31 17.48 -8.94 -8.70
CA ASN A 31 18.81 -9.17 -8.13
C ASN A 31 19.52 -10.44 -8.67
N ASP A 32 19.33 -10.74 -9.95
CA ASP A 32 19.90 -11.90 -10.66
C ASP A 32 21.33 -11.65 -11.18
N GLY A 33 21.88 -10.44 -10.95
CA GLY A 33 23.19 -10.02 -11.43
C GLY A 33 23.20 -9.54 -12.88
N ASN A 34 22.06 -9.52 -13.57
CA ASN A 34 21.98 -9.12 -14.98
C ASN A 34 21.91 -7.59 -15.13
N TYR A 35 21.32 -6.89 -14.16
CA TYR A 35 21.28 -5.42 -14.16
C TYR A 35 22.61 -4.85 -13.67
N LYS A 36 23.30 -4.09 -14.54
CA LYS A 36 24.63 -3.49 -14.28
C LYS A 36 24.60 -1.96 -14.13
N GLY A 37 23.43 -1.34 -14.17
CA GLY A 37 23.27 0.10 -13.96
C GLY A 37 23.28 0.46 -12.47
N ASP A 38 23.18 1.76 -12.17
CA ASP A 38 23.02 2.24 -10.79
C ASP A 38 21.64 1.81 -10.23
N PRO A 39 21.58 0.97 -9.18
CA PRO A 39 20.33 0.53 -8.58
C PRO A 39 19.46 1.66 -8.04
N ASN A 40 20.02 2.85 -7.77
CA ASN A 40 19.27 3.99 -7.22
C ASN A 40 18.37 4.67 -8.26
N TRP A 41 18.55 4.38 -9.55
CA TRP A 41 17.76 4.99 -10.61
C TRP A 41 16.32 4.48 -10.68
N PHE A 42 16.07 3.30 -10.10
CA PHE A 42 14.77 2.67 -10.13
C PHE A 42 14.30 2.28 -8.74
N PRO A 43 13.03 2.54 -8.39
CA PRO A 43 12.49 2.08 -7.12
C PRO A 43 12.38 0.56 -7.14
N LYS A 44 12.81 -0.10 -6.05
CA LYS A 44 12.62 -1.55 -5.88
C LYS A 44 11.13 -1.84 -5.68
N LYS A 45 10.59 -2.81 -6.43
CA LYS A 45 9.28 -3.40 -6.14
C LYS A 45 9.31 -4.16 -4.82
N SER A 46 8.21 -4.05 -4.07
CA SER A 46 7.96 -4.87 -2.88
C SER A 46 7.99 -6.35 -3.23
N GLN A 47 8.67 -7.13 -2.41
CA GLN A 47 8.69 -8.59 -2.48
C GLN A 47 7.92 -9.17 -1.30
N GLU A 48 7.47 -10.41 -1.43
CA GLU A 48 6.90 -11.15 -0.31
C GLU A 48 7.94 -11.25 0.80
N ASN A 49 7.58 -10.76 1.99
CA ASN A 49 8.37 -10.97 3.20
C ASN A 49 7.78 -12.16 3.95
N ARG A 50 8.10 -13.37 3.51
CA ARG A 50 7.68 -14.59 4.19
C ARG A 50 8.41 -14.68 5.52
N ARG A 51 7.64 -14.65 6.61
CA ARG A 51 8.14 -14.80 7.97
C ARG A 51 7.64 -16.13 8.49
N ASP A 52 8.58 -16.97 8.88
CA ASP A 52 8.26 -18.23 9.56
C ASP A 52 8.24 -17.96 11.07
N PHE A 53 7.16 -18.38 11.72
CA PHE A 53 6.97 -18.26 13.17
C PHE A 53 7.03 -19.65 13.79
N SER A 54 7.49 -19.76 15.03
CA SER A 54 7.44 -21.04 15.75
C SER A 54 5.99 -21.43 16.05
N GLU A 55 5.74 -22.73 16.22
CA GLU A 55 4.41 -23.24 16.57
C GLU A 55 3.92 -22.64 17.90
N ASP A 56 4.81 -22.47 18.87
CA ASP A 56 4.51 -21.81 20.15
C ASP A 56 4.08 -20.35 19.95
N GLN A 57 4.80 -19.59 19.11
CA GLN A 57 4.47 -18.19 18.80
C GLN A 57 3.13 -18.06 18.05
N LEU A 58 2.81 -19.01 17.16
CA LEU A 58 1.51 -19.08 16.49
C LEU A 58 0.39 -19.40 17.48
N ASN A 59 0.63 -20.30 18.44
CA ASN A 59 -0.32 -20.65 19.48
C ASN A 59 -0.59 -19.51 20.46
N GLU A 60 0.45 -18.79 20.87
CA GLU A 60 0.32 -17.56 21.67
C GLU A 60 -0.50 -16.51 20.92
N GLY A 61 -0.26 -16.34 19.62
CA GLY A 61 -0.99 -15.42 18.75
C GLY A 61 -2.49 -15.71 18.63
N LYS A 62 -2.94 -16.96 18.81
CA LYS A 62 -4.37 -17.32 18.81
C LYS A 62 -5.13 -16.69 19.99
N SER A 63 -4.44 -16.41 21.09
CA SER A 63 -5.01 -15.75 22.27
C SER A 63 -4.99 -14.22 22.19
N VAL A 64 -4.18 -13.66 21.28
CA VAL A 64 -4.05 -12.22 21.06
C VAL A 64 -5.11 -11.76 20.07
N ILE A 65 -6.25 -11.30 20.59
CA ILE A 65 -7.28 -10.65 19.79
C ILE A 65 -6.74 -9.29 19.35
N GLY A 66 -6.56 -9.11 18.04
CA GLY A 66 -6.12 -7.84 17.44
C GLY A 66 -6.99 -6.66 17.89
N LEU A 67 -6.37 -5.47 17.93
CA LEU A 67 -7.00 -4.20 18.31
C LEU A 67 -8.40 -4.07 17.70
N GLN A 68 -9.39 -4.10 18.60
CA GLN A 68 -10.79 -3.70 18.39
C GLN A 68 -11.67 -4.63 17.53
N MET A 69 -11.79 -5.90 17.92
CA MET A 69 -13.06 -6.62 17.70
C MET A 69 -14.09 -6.09 18.71
N GLY A 70 -14.66 -4.92 18.39
CA GLY A 70 -15.59 -4.17 19.22
C GLY A 70 -16.73 -5.04 19.76
N THR A 71 -16.71 -5.31 21.06
CA THR A 71 -17.92 -5.65 21.80
C THR A 71 -18.62 -4.35 22.19
N ASN A 72 -19.80 -4.14 21.62
CA ASN A 72 -20.65 -2.98 21.93
C ASN A 72 -21.37 -3.13 23.28
N ARG A 73 -21.14 -4.23 24.03
CA ARG A 73 -21.91 -4.54 25.26
C ARG A 73 -21.76 -3.50 26.37
N GLY A 74 -20.76 -2.62 26.31
CA GLY A 74 -20.59 -1.49 27.23
C GLY A 74 -20.57 -0.12 26.56
N ALA A 75 -20.69 -0.05 25.23
CA ALA A 75 -20.74 1.22 24.52
C ALA A 75 -22.18 1.76 24.57
N SER A 76 -22.52 2.48 25.63
CA SER A 76 -23.81 3.17 25.68
C SER A 76 -23.89 4.17 24.53
N GLN A 77 -24.98 4.16 23.77
CA GLN A 77 -25.28 5.16 22.74
C GLN A 77 -25.44 6.59 23.33
N ALA A 78 -25.36 6.75 24.65
CA ALA A 78 -25.37 8.03 25.33
C ALA A 78 -24.19 8.89 24.83
N GLY A 79 -24.50 9.90 24.01
CA GLY A 79 -23.51 10.83 23.45
C GLY A 79 -23.08 10.55 22.01
N MET A 80 -23.50 9.45 21.39
CA MET A 80 -23.29 9.26 19.95
C MET A 80 -24.23 10.18 19.15
N THR A 81 -23.68 11.24 18.56
CA THR A 81 -24.41 12.06 17.59
C THR A 81 -24.57 11.25 16.30
N GLY A 82 -25.81 10.86 15.97
CA GLY A 82 -26.11 10.15 14.73
C GLY A 82 -25.63 10.92 13.48
N TYR A 83 -25.37 10.17 12.40
CA TYR A 83 -25.03 10.73 11.10
C TYR A 83 -26.08 11.76 10.68
N GLY A 84 -25.63 12.98 10.34
CA GLY A 84 -26.48 14.07 9.87
C GLY A 84 -26.70 15.24 10.83
N ARG A 85 -26.12 15.24 12.05
CA ARG A 85 -26.15 16.47 12.87
C ARG A 85 -25.22 17.55 12.28
N PRO A 86 -25.72 18.77 12.03
CA PRO A 86 -24.86 19.88 11.61
C PRO A 86 -23.87 20.24 12.73
N ARG A 87 -22.64 20.59 12.33
CA ARG A 87 -21.60 21.03 13.27
C ARG A 87 -22.11 22.23 14.08
N GLN A 88 -22.04 22.17 15.41
CA GLN A 88 -22.25 23.35 16.25
C GLN A 88 -21.06 24.29 16.05
N ILE A 89 -21.19 25.25 15.14
CA ILE A 89 -20.26 26.37 15.04
C ILE A 89 -20.73 27.40 16.07
N ILE A 90 -19.99 27.50 17.18
CA ILE A 90 -20.20 28.54 18.19
C ILE A 90 -19.47 29.79 17.68
N ASN A 91 -20.21 30.76 17.15
CA ASN A 91 -19.66 32.10 16.93
C ASN A 91 -19.69 32.82 18.28
N ASN A 92 -18.51 33.03 18.87
CA ASN A 92 -18.37 33.85 20.06
C ASN A 92 -18.51 35.34 19.65
N PRO A 93 -19.32 36.16 20.36
CA PRO A 93 -19.40 37.59 20.12
C PRO A 93 -18.09 38.33 20.46
#